data_AF-A0AA35EFB2-F1
#
_entry.id   AF-A0AA35EFB2-F1
#
_cell.length_a   1.000
_cell.length_b   1.000
_cell.length_c   1.000
_cell.angle_alpha   90.00
_cell.angle_beta   90.00
_cell.angle_gamma   90.00
#
_symmetry.space_group_name_H-M   'P 1'
#
loop_
_entity.id
_entity.type
_entity.pdbx_description
1 polymer ?
#
loop_
_entity_poly.entity_id
_entity_poly.type
_entity_poly.pdbx_seq_one_letter_code
_entity_poly.pdbx_strand_id
1 'polypeptide(L)'
;MSKNKKETINDLLKKQEAIQEQINKIKEQDDLYNECKNELINKGINIEEFIRYLGGVPSTNKDKFVVHFDGIEYSTSHKKLIKKLTDSDAYQQLIIENPEMSVLDTFMRAYSTQYCEAYPLNARYKDSEFYLNANGTLNSISQVVFEKYCNENGLKKSDDLIKQFKEAVLIK
;
A
#
# COMPACT_ATOMS: atom_id res chain seq x y z
N MET A 1 -23.35 -43.71 -2.12
CA MET A 1 -22.39 -43.00 -1.24
C MET A 1 -22.33 -43.71 0.10
N SER A 2 -21.15 -44.09 0.60
CA SER A 2 -20.98 -44.74 1.92
C SER A 2 -21.40 -43.79 3.05
N LYS A 3 -22.00 -44.33 4.11
CA LYS A 3 -22.50 -43.58 5.29
C LYS A 3 -21.42 -42.67 5.90
N ASN A 4 -20.18 -43.18 5.99
CA ASN A 4 -19.02 -42.41 6.47
C ASN A 4 -18.72 -41.17 5.62
N LYS A 5 -18.89 -41.24 4.29
CA LYS A 5 -18.63 -40.08 3.41
C LYS A 5 -19.67 -38.97 3.63
N LYS A 6 -20.93 -39.32 3.91
CA LYS A 6 -21.99 -38.33 4.20
C LYS A 6 -21.76 -37.64 5.54
N GLU A 7 -21.34 -38.40 6.56
CA GLU A 7 -21.00 -37.85 7.88
C GLU A 7 -19.82 -36.88 7.78
N THR A 8 -18.75 -37.23 7.06
CA THR A 8 -17.61 -36.32 6.83
C THR A 8 -17.99 -35.03 6.08
N ILE A 9 -18.86 -35.12 5.07
CA ILE A 9 -19.32 -33.93 4.33
C ILE A 9 -20.12 -33.00 5.25
N ASN A 10 -21.01 -33.54 6.07
CA ASN A 10 -21.83 -32.74 7.00
C ASN A 10 -20.96 -32.03 8.05
N ASP A 11 -19.91 -32.69 8.55
CA ASP A 11 -18.99 -32.06 9.50
C ASP A 11 -18.17 -30.92 8.87
N LEU A 12 -17.78 -31.06 7.60
CA LEU A 12 -17.10 -30.00 6.86
C LEU A 12 -18.02 -28.80 6.60
N LEU A 13 -19.29 -29.03 6.26
CA LEU A 13 -20.28 -27.96 6.07
C LEU A 13 -20.48 -27.15 7.36
N LYS A 14 -20.61 -27.82 8.52
CA LYS A 14 -20.72 -27.13 9.82
C LYS A 14 -19.49 -26.27 10.14
N LYS A 15 -18.28 -26.76 9.82
CA LYS A 15 -17.04 -25.98 9.99
C LYS A 15 -17.02 -24.76 9.07
N GLN A 16 -17.49 -24.90 7.84
CA GLN A 16 -17.59 -23.79 6.89
C GLN A 16 -18.55 -22.71 7.39
N GLU A 17 -19.72 -23.10 7.92
CA GLU A 17 -20.69 -22.18 8.51
C GLU A 17 -20.09 -21.41 9.69
N ALA A 18 -19.39 -22.11 10.59
CA ALA A 18 -18.73 -21.48 11.74
C ALA A 18 -17.64 -20.47 11.33
N ILE A 19 -16.86 -20.78 10.29
CA ILE A 19 -15.86 -19.86 9.72
C ILE A 19 -16.56 -18.64 9.13
N GLN A 20 -17.65 -18.83 8.39
CA GLN A 20 -18.39 -17.73 7.78
C GLN A 20 -18.98 -16.78 8.84
N GLU A 21 -19.47 -17.33 9.95
CA GLU A 21 -19.96 -16.52 11.07
C GLU A 21 -18.85 -15.68 11.71
N GLN A 22 -17.65 -16.25 11.88
CA GLN A 22 -16.49 -15.51 12.37
C GLN A 22 -16.07 -14.39 11.41
N ILE A 23 -16.07 -14.65 10.10
CA ILE A 23 -15.79 -13.62 9.08
C ILE A 23 -16.78 -12.46 9.19
N ASN A 24 -18.07 -12.75 9.36
CA ASN A 24 -19.09 -11.71 9.49
C ASN A 24 -18.88 -10.87 10.75
N LYS A 25 -18.55 -11.51 11.89
CA LYS A 25 -18.21 -10.81 13.14
C LYS A 25 -17.00 -9.89 13.00
N ILE A 26 -15.97 -10.32 12.25
CA ILE A 26 -14.79 -9.48 11.99
C ILE A 26 -15.19 -8.25 11.16
N LYS A 27 -16.00 -8.43 10.11
CA LYS A 27 -16.48 -7.30 9.29
C LYS A 27 -17.27 -6.29 10.10
N GLU A 28 -18.19 -6.76 10.95
CA GLU A 28 -18.97 -5.88 11.84
C GLU A 28 -18.06 -5.11 12.80
N GLN A 29 -17.01 -5.74 13.34
CA GLN A 29 -16.02 -5.07 14.18
C GLN A 29 -15.22 -4.01 13.40
N ASP A 30 -14.82 -4.32 12.17
CA ASP A 30 -14.09 -3.38 11.31
C ASP A 30 -14.95 -2.17 10.93
N ASP A 31 -16.23 -2.38 10.63
CA ASP A 31 -17.17 -1.30 10.32
C ASP A 31 -17.36 -0.36 11.53
N LEU A 32 -17.57 -0.92 12.73
CA LEU A 32 -17.67 -0.16 13.98
C LEU A 32 -16.37 0.60 14.30
N TYR A 33 -15.22 -0.02 14.04
CA TYR A 33 -13.92 0.63 14.22
C TYR A 33 -13.78 1.84 13.28
N ASN A 34 -14.15 1.68 12.00
CA ASN A 34 -14.08 2.75 11.00
C ASN A 34 -15.06 3.89 11.32
N GLU A 35 -16.26 3.57 11.80
CA GLU A 35 -17.23 4.57 12.25
C GLU A 35 -16.66 5.41 13.40
N CYS A 36 -16.18 4.75 14.46
CA CYS A 36 -15.53 5.43 15.59
C CYS A 36 -14.36 6.30 15.14
N LYS A 37 -13.52 5.76 14.25
CA LYS A 37 -12.36 6.46 13.70
C LYS A 37 -12.76 7.73 12.96
N ASN A 38 -13.78 7.65 12.11
CA ASN A 38 -14.28 8.79 11.34
C ASN A 38 -14.90 9.86 12.25
N GLU A 39 -15.62 9.46 13.30
CA GLU A 39 -16.12 10.42 14.29
C GLU A 39 -15.01 11.19 15.00
N LEU A 40 -13.95 10.50 15.41
CA LEU A 40 -12.79 11.12 16.06
C LEU A 40 -12.13 12.13 15.12
N ILE A 41 -11.94 11.77 13.84
CA ILE A 41 -11.39 12.66 12.82
C ILE A 41 -12.29 13.90 12.64
N ASN A 42 -13.61 13.71 12.53
CA ASN A 42 -14.56 14.82 12.37
C ASN A 42 -14.57 15.77 13.58
N LYS A 43 -14.28 15.26 14.78
CA LYS A 43 -14.12 16.05 16.01
C LYS A 43 -12.73 16.67 16.15
N GLY A 44 -11.84 16.49 15.17
CA GLY A 44 -10.47 17.00 15.19
C GLY A 44 -9.54 16.29 16.17
N ILE A 45 -9.92 15.10 16.66
CA ILE A 45 -9.15 14.34 17.64
C ILE A 45 -8.11 13.48 16.90
N ASN A 46 -6.85 13.62 17.30
CA ASN A 46 -5.79 12.75 16.80
C ASN A 46 -5.97 11.32 17.35
N ILE A 47 -6.16 10.35 16.46
CA ILE A 47 -6.41 8.95 16.83
C ILE A 47 -5.25 8.35 17.63
N GLU A 48 -4.00 8.67 17.31
CA GLU A 48 -2.86 8.14 18.05
C GLU A 48 -2.82 8.69 19.47
N GLU A 49 -3.12 9.98 19.66
CA GLU A 49 -3.21 10.60 20.98
C GLU A 49 -4.37 10.01 21.78
N PHE A 50 -5.51 9.76 21.14
CA PHE A 50 -6.66 9.12 21.76
C PHE A 50 -6.32 7.67 22.22
N ILE A 51 -5.63 6.90 21.38
CA ILE A 51 -5.17 5.56 21.77
C ILE A 51 -4.20 5.63 22.96
N ARG A 52 -3.26 6.58 22.94
CA ARG A 52 -2.34 6.80 24.08
C ARG A 52 -3.09 7.22 25.35
N TYR A 53 -4.11 8.06 25.22
CA TYR A 53 -4.97 8.50 26.33
C TYR A 53 -5.69 7.31 26.99
N LEU A 54 -6.15 6.34 26.20
CA LEU A 54 -6.73 5.10 26.70
C LEU A 54 -5.70 4.09 27.27
N GLY A 55 -4.43 4.47 27.36
CA GLY A 55 -3.35 3.60 27.83
C GLY A 55 -2.93 2.54 26.79
N GLY A 56 -3.42 2.65 25.56
CA GLY A 56 -3.02 1.81 24.44
C GLY A 56 -1.69 2.25 23.83
N VAL A 57 -1.03 1.32 23.16
CA VAL A 57 0.10 1.63 22.28
C VAL A 57 -0.47 1.74 20.86
N PRO A 58 -0.37 2.90 20.20
CA PRO A 58 -0.76 3.02 18.80
C PRO A 58 -0.06 1.94 18.00
N SER A 59 -0.85 1.15 17.28
CA SER A 59 -0.29 0.12 16.42
C SER A 59 0.63 0.80 15.41
N THR A 60 1.92 0.45 15.46
CA THR A 60 2.87 0.81 14.41
C THR A 60 2.80 -0.18 13.25
N ASN A 61 1.64 -0.81 13.02
CA ASN A 61 1.38 -1.57 11.81
C ASN A 61 1.51 -0.62 10.62
N LYS A 62 2.76 -0.46 10.18
CA LYS A 62 3.13 0.06 8.89
C LYS A 62 2.37 -0.81 7.92
N ASP A 63 1.44 -0.21 7.19
CA ASP A 63 0.62 -0.90 6.20
C ASP A 63 1.49 -1.90 5.47
N LYS A 64 1.19 -3.19 5.71
CA LYS A 64 1.85 -4.26 5.00
C LYS A 64 1.04 -4.52 3.76
N PHE A 65 1.73 -4.52 2.64
CA PHE A 65 1.20 -4.80 1.33
C PHE A 65 1.51 -6.24 0.97
N VAL A 66 0.52 -6.90 0.39
CA VAL A 66 0.70 -8.22 -0.18
C VAL A 66 1.26 -8.08 -1.59
N VAL A 67 2.35 -8.79 -1.85
CA VAL A 67 3.03 -8.89 -3.15
C VAL A 67 2.95 -10.33 -3.62
N HIS A 68 2.48 -10.54 -4.85
CA HIS A 68 2.49 -11.85 -5.50
C HIS A 68 3.60 -11.88 -6.55
N PHE A 69 4.68 -12.61 -6.29
CA PHE A 69 5.84 -12.69 -7.17
C PHE A 69 6.34 -14.13 -7.26
N ASP A 70 6.60 -14.60 -8.48
CA ASP A 70 7.04 -15.98 -8.78
C ASP A 70 6.16 -17.07 -8.13
N GLY A 71 4.84 -16.85 -8.12
CA GLY A 71 3.86 -17.76 -7.50
C GLY A 71 3.88 -17.79 -5.97
N ILE A 72 4.70 -16.94 -5.33
CA ILE A 72 4.81 -16.84 -3.87
C ILE A 72 4.19 -15.51 -3.40
N GLU A 73 3.49 -15.60 -2.27
CA GLU A 73 2.96 -14.43 -1.58
C GLU A 73 3.95 -13.91 -0.54
N TYR A 74 4.23 -12.61 -0.58
CA TYR A 74 5.10 -11.91 0.35
C TYR A 74 4.36 -10.74 0.99
N SER A 75 4.56 -10.54 2.29
CA SER A 75 4.03 -9.39 3.02
C SER A 75 5.15 -8.39 3.29
N THR A 76 5.06 -7.19 2.71
CA THR A 76 6.13 -6.18 2.74
C THR A 76 5.62 -4.79 3.12
N SER A 77 6.51 -3.87 3.48
CA SER A 77 6.14 -2.47 3.79
C SER A 77 6.23 -1.56 2.56
N HIS A 78 5.57 -0.40 2.58
CA HIS A 78 5.75 0.64 1.55
C HIS A 78 7.16 1.27 1.51
N LYS A 79 8.05 0.95 2.45
CA LYS A 79 9.39 1.57 2.55
C LYS A 79 10.52 0.73 1.98
N LYS A 80 10.36 -0.60 1.99
CA LYS A 80 11.37 -1.55 1.52
C LYS A 80 10.74 -2.92 1.30
N LEU A 81 11.29 -3.64 0.32
CA LEU A 81 11.03 -5.07 0.11
C LEU A 81 11.65 -5.89 1.24
N ILE A 82 11.04 -7.04 1.54
CA ILE A 82 11.57 -7.97 2.54
C ILE A 82 12.73 -8.78 1.97
N LYS A 83 13.72 -9.08 2.83
CA LYS A 83 14.95 -9.77 2.43
C LYS A 83 14.69 -11.12 1.75
N LYS A 84 13.70 -11.89 2.23
CA LYS A 84 13.32 -13.18 1.64
C LYS A 84 12.91 -13.07 0.16
N LEU A 85 12.30 -11.96 -0.23
CA LEU A 85 11.94 -11.69 -1.62
C LEU A 85 13.19 -11.26 -2.39
N THR A 86 13.95 -10.29 -1.84
CA THR A 86 15.12 -9.75 -2.56
C THR A 86 16.25 -10.74 -2.73
N ASP A 87 16.39 -11.73 -1.84
CA ASP A 87 17.41 -12.77 -1.93
C ASP A 87 16.98 -13.95 -2.83
N SER A 88 15.77 -13.93 -3.40
CA SER A 88 15.31 -15.01 -4.27
C SER A 88 15.97 -14.93 -5.66
N ASP A 89 16.30 -16.09 -6.23
CA ASP A 89 16.90 -16.18 -7.57
C ASP A 89 16.02 -15.52 -8.63
N ALA A 90 14.69 -15.69 -8.54
CA ALA A 90 13.73 -15.07 -9.44
C ALA A 90 13.80 -13.54 -9.40
N TYR A 91 13.94 -12.94 -8.21
CA TYR A 91 14.05 -11.49 -8.07
C TYR A 91 15.40 -10.98 -8.60
N GLN A 92 16.50 -11.69 -8.33
CA GLN A 92 17.82 -11.33 -8.84
C GLN A 92 17.85 -11.39 -10.37
N GLN A 93 17.26 -12.43 -10.97
CA GLN A 93 17.14 -12.55 -12.42
C GLN A 93 16.27 -11.44 -13.01
N LEU A 94 15.14 -11.10 -12.37
CA LEU A 94 14.28 -10.00 -12.79
C LEU A 94 15.04 -8.67 -12.87
N ILE A 95 15.87 -8.34 -11.88
CA ILE A 95 16.65 -7.09 -11.88
C ILE A 95 17.71 -7.09 -12.98
N ILE A 96 18.33 -8.24 -13.28
CA ILE A 96 19.30 -8.34 -14.37
C ILE A 96 18.63 -8.03 -15.71
N GLU A 97 17.43 -8.56 -15.93
CA GLU A 97 16.67 -8.38 -17.17
C GLU A 97 16.01 -6.99 -17.26
N ASN A 98 15.51 -6.48 -16.14
CA ASN A 98 14.75 -5.22 -16.03
C ASN A 98 15.26 -4.40 -14.82
N PRO A 99 16.37 -3.65 -14.96
CA PRO A 99 17.02 -2.96 -13.84
C PRO A 99 16.12 -1.98 -13.07
N GLU A 100 15.11 -1.41 -13.73
CA GLU A 100 14.10 -0.53 -13.13
C GLU A 100 13.23 -1.23 -12.07
N MET A 101 13.14 -2.56 -12.09
CA MET A 101 12.45 -3.37 -11.07
C MET A 101 13.19 -3.36 -9.72
N SER A 102 14.43 -2.86 -9.66
CA SER A 102 15.11 -2.58 -8.39
C SER A 102 14.48 -1.40 -7.63
N VAL A 103 13.70 -0.55 -8.31
CA VAL A 103 13.01 0.57 -7.69
C VAL A 103 11.74 0.07 -7.00
N LEU A 104 11.62 0.36 -5.71
CA LEU A 104 10.52 -0.12 -4.88
C LEU A 104 9.14 0.20 -5.45
N ASP A 105 8.88 1.45 -5.84
CA ASP A 105 7.55 1.85 -6.37
C ASP A 105 7.22 1.08 -7.67
N THR A 106 8.18 0.95 -8.59
CA THR A 106 8.03 0.17 -9.83
C THR A 106 7.66 -1.28 -9.54
N PHE A 107 8.43 -1.94 -8.66
CA PHE A 107 8.18 -3.33 -8.30
C PHE A 107 6.83 -3.51 -7.57
N MET A 108 6.54 -2.65 -6.59
CA MET A 108 5.31 -2.73 -5.81
C MET A 108 4.08 -2.50 -6.68
N ARG A 109 4.12 -1.58 -7.66
CA ARG A 109 3.03 -1.39 -8.62
C ARG A 109 2.83 -2.58 -9.54
N ALA A 110 3.90 -3.25 -9.95
CA ALA A 110 3.82 -4.42 -10.81
C ALA A 110 3.21 -5.64 -10.10
N TYR A 111 3.45 -5.81 -8.80
CA TYR A 111 3.16 -7.05 -8.07
C TYR A 111 2.23 -6.91 -6.86
N SER A 112 1.71 -5.71 -6.56
CA SER A 112 0.78 -5.46 -5.45
C SER A 112 -0.38 -4.54 -5.84
N THR A 113 -1.58 -5.11 -5.96
CA THR A 113 -2.82 -4.35 -6.17
C THR A 113 -3.12 -3.42 -5.00
N GLN A 114 -2.98 -3.92 -3.76
CA GLN A 114 -3.20 -3.13 -2.55
C GLN A 114 -2.33 -1.88 -2.50
N TYR A 115 -1.08 -1.97 -2.98
CA TYR A 115 -0.19 -0.83 -3.04
C TYR A 115 -0.67 0.22 -4.05
N CYS A 116 -1.16 -0.22 -5.21
CA CYS A 116 -1.72 0.68 -6.23
C CYS A 116 -2.97 1.41 -5.74
N GLU A 117 -3.83 0.73 -5.00
CA GLU A 117 -5.03 1.32 -4.39
C GLU A 117 -4.67 2.36 -3.32
N ALA A 118 -3.68 2.06 -2.47
CA ALA A 118 -3.23 2.98 -1.44
C ALA A 118 -2.45 4.19 -1.98
N TYR A 119 -1.74 4.02 -3.10
CA TYR A 119 -0.90 5.04 -3.72
C TYR A 119 -1.24 5.21 -5.21
N PRO A 120 -2.46 5.69 -5.54
CA PRO A 120 -2.92 5.80 -6.92
C PRO A 120 -2.08 6.81 -7.70
N LEU A 121 -1.82 6.53 -8.98
CA LEU A 121 -1.19 7.53 -9.86
C LEU A 121 -2.11 8.74 -9.96
N ASN A 122 -1.64 9.89 -9.51
CA ASN A 122 -2.42 11.12 -9.42
C ASN A 122 -1.71 12.32 -10.07
N ALA A 123 -0.53 12.08 -10.66
CA ALA A 123 0.27 13.10 -11.30
C ALA A 123 0.87 12.60 -12.61
N ARG A 124 1.05 13.52 -13.55
CA ARG A 124 1.66 13.26 -14.86
C ARG A 124 2.54 14.43 -15.29
N TYR A 125 3.72 14.12 -15.79
CA TYR A 125 4.59 15.06 -16.47
C TYR A 125 5.14 14.42 -17.75
N LYS A 126 4.75 14.96 -18.91
CA LYS A 126 5.02 14.35 -20.23
C LYS A 126 4.60 12.88 -20.23
N ASP A 127 5.52 11.97 -20.55
CA ASP A 127 5.29 10.52 -20.64
C ASP A 127 5.45 9.80 -19.28
N SER A 128 5.56 10.53 -18.17
CA SER A 128 5.76 9.95 -16.83
C SER A 128 4.53 10.16 -15.96
N GLU A 129 3.88 9.07 -15.56
CA GLU A 129 2.82 9.06 -14.54
C GLU A 129 3.38 8.57 -13.21
N PHE A 130 3.00 9.22 -12.12
CA PHE A 130 3.54 8.93 -10.79
C PHE A 130 2.55 9.32 -9.68
N TYR A 131 2.80 8.80 -8.48
CA TYR A 131 2.10 9.21 -7.28
C TYR A 131 2.79 10.42 -6.65
N LEU A 132 2.02 11.44 -6.29
CA LEU A 132 2.38 12.55 -5.43
C LEU A 132 1.66 12.43 -4.09
N ASN A 133 2.44 12.52 -3.01
CA ASN A 133 1.90 12.55 -1.66
C ASN A 133 1.26 13.92 -1.35
N ALA A 134 0.07 13.89 -0.74
CA ALA A 134 -0.63 15.08 -0.24
C ALA A 134 0.22 15.88 0.78
N ASN A 135 1.03 15.21 1.59
CA ASN A 135 1.86 15.84 2.64
C ASN A 135 3.11 16.54 2.09
N GLY A 136 3.30 16.57 0.78
CA GLY A 136 4.26 17.44 0.12
C GLY A 136 5.71 16.95 0.07
N THR A 137 6.04 15.76 0.57
CA THR A 137 7.37 15.18 0.31
C THR A 137 7.37 14.46 -1.03
N LEU A 138 8.37 14.75 -1.88
CA LEU A 138 8.59 14.00 -3.13
C LEU A 138 9.12 12.60 -2.78
N ASN A 139 8.46 11.55 -3.26
CA ASN A 139 9.02 10.20 -3.29
C ASN A 139 10.11 10.08 -4.37
N SER A 140 10.82 8.95 -4.40
CA SER A 140 11.92 8.72 -5.33
C SER A 140 11.56 8.99 -6.80
N ILE A 141 10.39 8.53 -7.26
CA ILE A 141 9.94 8.74 -8.64
C ILE A 141 9.63 10.22 -8.88
N SER A 142 8.79 10.83 -8.04
CA SER A 142 8.42 12.24 -8.17
C SER A 142 9.63 13.19 -8.04
N GLN A 143 10.67 12.80 -7.30
CA GLN A 143 11.94 13.53 -7.21
C GLN A 143 12.68 13.48 -8.56
N VAL A 144 12.79 12.32 -9.20
CA VAL A 144 13.40 12.19 -10.54
C VAL A 144 12.64 13.03 -11.57
N VAL A 145 11.31 13.01 -11.52
CA VAL A 145 10.49 13.82 -12.42
C VAL A 145 10.66 15.32 -12.15
N PHE A 146 10.71 15.73 -10.88
CA PHE A 146 10.96 17.13 -10.51
C PHE A 146 12.34 17.62 -10.97
N GLU A 147 13.35 16.76 -10.91
CA GLU A 147 14.70 17.07 -11.40
C GLU A 147 14.72 17.24 -12.92
N LYS A 148 14.00 16.37 -13.64
CA LYS A 148 13.79 16.52 -15.08
C LYS A 148 13.11 17.85 -15.41
N TYR A 149 12.04 18.19 -14.69
CA TYR A 149 11.34 19.46 -14.83
C TYR A 149 12.27 20.68 -14.61
N CYS A 150 13.12 20.65 -13.58
CA CYS A 150 14.06 21.74 -13.31
C CYS A 150 15.11 21.88 -14.41
N ASN A 151 15.69 20.75 -14.85
CA ASN A 151 16.74 20.74 -15.87
C ASN A 151 16.23 21.24 -17.22
N GLU A 152 15.04 20.82 -17.63
CA GLU A 152 14.44 21.21 -18.91
C GLU A 152 14.05 22.70 -18.97
N ASN A 153 13.75 23.30 -17.82
CA ASN A 153 13.34 24.71 -17.73
C ASN A 153 14.45 25.64 -17.21
N GLY A 154 15.65 25.13 -16.92
CA GLY A 154 16.76 25.91 -16.37
C GLY A 154 16.47 26.51 -14.99
N LEU A 155 15.62 25.86 -14.20
CA LEU A 155 15.13 26.37 -12.92
C LEU A 155 16.03 25.92 -11.76
N LYS A 156 16.25 26.81 -10.80
CA LYS A 156 16.92 26.48 -9.54
C LYS A 156 15.92 25.86 -8.56
N LYS A 157 16.30 24.75 -7.93
CA LYS A 157 15.48 24.05 -6.93
C LYS A 157 15.17 25.00 -5.75
N SER A 158 13.90 25.15 -5.42
CA SER A 158 13.40 25.88 -4.25
C SER A 158 12.08 25.26 -3.76
N ASP A 159 11.69 25.52 -2.52
CA ASP A 159 10.43 25.01 -1.96
C ASP A 159 9.21 25.55 -2.71
N ASP A 160 9.25 26.82 -3.12
CA ASP A 160 8.21 27.43 -3.96
C ASP A 160 8.10 26.73 -5.31
N LEU A 161 9.24 26.34 -5.90
CA LEU A 161 9.24 25.62 -7.17
C LEU A 161 8.66 24.20 -7.03
N ILE A 162 8.92 23.53 -5.91
CA ILE A 162 8.31 22.23 -5.61
C ILE A 162 6.78 22.36 -5.52
N LYS A 163 6.28 23.43 -4.90
CA LYS A 163 4.83 23.70 -4.82
C LYS A 163 4.23 23.92 -6.21
N GLN A 164 4.84 24.80 -7.01
CA GLN A 164 4.41 25.06 -8.38
C GLN A 164 4.44 23.81 -9.25
N PHE A 165 5.51 23.00 -9.15
CA PHE A 165 5.61 21.75 -9.86
C PHE A 165 4.46 20.81 -9.53
N LYS A 166 4.14 20.61 -8.24
CA LYS A 166 3.03 19.74 -7.83
C LYS A 166 1.70 20.20 -8.41
N GLU A 167 1.40 21.50 -8.34
CA GLU A 167 0.18 22.06 -8.92
C GLU A 167 0.11 21.86 -10.44
N ALA A 168 1.26 21.94 -11.13
CA ALA A 168 1.34 21.80 -12.58
C ALA A 168 1.16 20.34 -13.08
N VAL A 169 1.50 19.34 -12.26
CA VAL A 169 1.52 17.93 -12.69
C VAL A 169 0.35 17.11 -12.16
N LEU A 170 -0.47 17.63 -11.24
CA LEU A 170 -1.66 16.91 -10.76
C LEU A 170 -2.65 16.63 -11.89
N ILE A 171 -3.10 15.38 -11.98
CA ILE A 171 -4.17 14.98 -12.89
C ILE A 171 -5.49 15.50 -12.32
N LYS A 172 -6.22 16.28 -13.11
CA LYS A 172 -7.54 16.83 -12.76
C LYS A 172 -8.66 15.93 -13.24
#